data_AF-A0A3M1CMZ5-F1
#
_entry.id   AF-A0A3M1CMZ5-F1
#
_cell.length_a   1.000
_cell.length_b   1.000
_cell.length_c   1.000
_cell.angle_alpha   90.00
_cell.angle_beta   90.00
_cell.angle_gamma   90.00
#
_symmetry.space_group_name_H-M   'P 1'
#
loop_
_entity.id
_entity.type
_entity.pdbx_description
1 polymer ?
#
loop_
_entity_poly.entity_id
_entity_poly.type
_entity_poly.pdbx_seq_one_letter_code
_entity_poly.pdbx_strand_id
1 'polypeptide(L)'
;MLAAMFVSCATARPRTDLPSVVHDYHHDLRWQYFRRAAAKVDPRFAKRFLQVLQDSEDTVHVTDWEVRDIEFLAGGRKARVRVRLRYYRMPSTVLEDSTVVQQWQETAAGWKLVGQ
;
A
#
# COMPACT_ATOMS: atom_id res chain seq x y z
N MET A 1 36.77 -35.62 18.60
CA MET A 1 35.44 -35.12 19.00
C MET A 1 35.21 -33.81 18.25
N LEU A 2 34.55 -33.86 17.08
CA LEU A 2 34.34 -32.67 16.23
C LEU A 2 33.09 -31.93 16.71
N ALA A 3 33.27 -30.71 17.23
CA ALA A 3 32.16 -29.83 17.57
C ALA A 3 31.64 -29.15 16.29
N ALA A 4 30.48 -29.57 15.80
CA ALA A 4 29.75 -28.89 14.74
C ALA A 4 29.06 -27.65 15.33
N MET A 5 29.61 -26.47 15.05
CA MET A 5 28.96 -25.20 15.36
C MET A 5 27.91 -24.90 14.28
N PHE A 6 26.63 -25.02 14.64
CA PHE A 6 25.51 -24.57 13.82
C PHE A 6 25.45 -23.04 13.84
N VAL A 7 26.04 -22.40 12.82
CA VAL A 7 25.82 -20.98 12.54
C VAL A 7 24.40 -20.86 11.97
N SER A 8 23.45 -20.51 12.84
CA SER A 8 22.12 -20.10 12.41
C SER A 8 22.25 -18.73 11.75
N CYS A 9 22.25 -18.70 10.42
CA CYS A 9 22.06 -17.46 9.69
C CYS A 9 20.63 -16.97 9.96
N ALA A 10 20.49 -16.06 10.93
CA ALA A 10 19.30 -15.24 11.04
C ALA A 10 19.30 -14.28 9.84
N THR A 11 18.70 -14.70 8.73
CA THR A 11 18.50 -13.86 7.55
C THR A 11 17.52 -12.75 7.93
N ALA A 12 18.04 -11.60 8.37
CA ALA A 12 17.24 -10.41 8.59
C ALA A 12 16.62 -10.01 7.23
N ARG A 13 15.31 -10.23 7.09
CA ARG A 13 14.59 -9.85 5.87
C ARG A 13 14.75 -8.34 5.70
N PRO A 14 15.24 -7.84 4.56
CA PRO A 14 15.37 -6.40 4.35
C PRO A 14 13.98 -5.78 4.49
N ARG A 15 13.88 -4.77 5.37
CA ARG A 15 12.64 -4.03 5.61
C ARG A 15 12.33 -3.29 4.30
N THR A 16 11.20 -3.60 3.66
CA THR A 16 10.80 -2.93 2.41
C THR A 16 10.63 -1.44 2.68
N ASP A 17 11.20 -0.59 1.84
CA ASP A 17 11.06 0.86 1.96
C ASP A 17 9.63 1.31 1.62
N LEU A 18 9.20 2.42 2.25
CA LEU A 18 7.85 2.94 2.07
C LEU A 18 7.53 3.32 0.61
N PRO A 19 8.40 4.03 -0.14
CA PRO A 19 8.15 4.33 -1.56
C PRO A 19 7.76 3.11 -2.39
N SER A 20 8.52 2.01 -2.26
CA SER A 20 8.22 0.75 -2.96
C SER A 20 6.86 0.17 -2.55
N VAL A 21 6.53 0.17 -1.25
CA VAL A 21 5.24 -0.34 -0.75
C VAL A 21 4.06 0.49 -1.27
N VAL A 22 4.19 1.82 -1.31
CA VAL A 22 3.18 2.74 -1.84
C VAL A 22 2.99 2.50 -3.34
N HIS A 23 4.08 2.37 -4.08
CA HIS A 23 4.04 2.08 -5.52
C HIS A 23 3.29 0.77 -5.79
N ASP A 24 3.68 -0.31 -5.08
CA ASP A 24 3.04 -1.62 -5.23
C ASP A 24 1.56 -1.60 -4.83
N TYR A 25 1.18 -0.80 -3.82
CA TYR A 25 -0.22 -0.62 -3.43
C TYR A 25 -1.04 -0.03 -4.58
N HIS A 26 -0.58 1.07 -5.19
CA HIS A 26 -1.30 1.71 -6.28
C HIS A 26 -1.26 0.92 -7.58
N HIS A 27 -0.15 0.23 -7.85
CA HIS A 27 -0.06 -0.75 -8.92
C HIS A 27 -1.15 -1.82 -8.78
N ASP A 28 -1.27 -2.43 -7.59
CA ASP A 28 -2.29 -3.44 -7.34
C ASP A 28 -3.72 -2.88 -7.43
N LEU A 29 -3.95 -1.61 -7.05
CA LEU A 29 -5.24 -0.96 -7.24
C LEU A 29 -5.59 -0.77 -8.72
N ARG A 30 -4.65 -0.27 -9.52
CA ARG A 30 -4.83 -0.09 -10.97
C ARG A 30 -5.17 -1.40 -11.67
N TRP A 31 -4.45 -2.46 -11.34
CA TRP A 31 -4.63 -3.78 -11.95
C TRP A 31 -5.69 -4.64 -11.26
N GLN A 32 -6.46 -4.05 -10.35
CA GLN A 32 -7.54 -4.72 -9.61
C GLN A 32 -7.09 -5.98 -8.85
N TYR A 33 -5.82 -6.03 -8.45
CA TYR A 33 -5.28 -7.07 -7.57
C TYR A 33 -5.66 -6.77 -6.11
N PHE A 34 -6.96 -6.65 -5.83
CA PHE A 34 -7.47 -6.08 -4.58
C PHE A 34 -7.01 -6.83 -3.33
N ARG A 35 -6.83 -8.15 -3.40
CA ARG A 35 -6.26 -8.93 -2.28
C ARG A 35 -4.82 -8.53 -1.96
N ARG A 36 -4.01 -8.22 -2.99
CA ARG A 36 -2.62 -7.77 -2.82
C ARG A 36 -2.55 -6.32 -2.33
N ALA A 37 -3.46 -5.47 -2.78
CA ALA A 37 -3.62 -4.11 -2.25
C ALA A 37 -4.06 -4.14 -0.77
N ALA A 38 -5.09 -4.93 -0.44
CA ALA A 38 -5.61 -5.07 0.91
C ALA A 38 -4.58 -5.63 1.91
N ALA A 39 -3.64 -6.46 1.45
CA ALA A 39 -2.54 -6.96 2.29
C ALA A 39 -1.61 -5.83 2.81
N LYS A 40 -1.62 -4.66 2.18
CA LYS A 40 -0.87 -3.46 2.59
C LYS A 40 -1.66 -2.56 3.53
N VAL A 41 -2.95 -2.82 3.74
CA VAL A 41 -3.80 -2.10 4.69
C VAL A 41 -3.65 -2.72 6.07
N ASP A 42 -3.80 -1.90 7.12
CA ASP A 42 -3.88 -2.38 8.50
C ASP A 42 -4.91 -3.51 8.62
N PRO A 43 -4.56 -4.65 9.27
CA PRO A 43 -5.45 -5.80 9.37
C PRO A 43 -6.83 -5.48 9.96
N ARG A 44 -6.94 -4.46 10.82
CA ARG A 44 -8.22 -4.01 11.39
C ARG A 44 -9.20 -3.50 10.33
N PHE A 45 -8.70 -2.99 9.21
CA PHE A 45 -9.50 -2.40 8.14
C PHE A 45 -9.46 -3.21 6.84
N ALA A 46 -8.49 -4.11 6.66
CA ALA A 46 -8.22 -4.83 5.42
C ALA A 46 -9.45 -5.56 4.85
N LYS A 47 -10.26 -6.22 5.70
CA LYS A 47 -11.48 -6.93 5.25
C LYS A 47 -12.52 -5.97 4.66
N ARG A 48 -12.82 -4.88 5.37
CA ARG A 48 -13.79 -3.88 4.92
C ARG A 48 -13.28 -3.17 3.67
N PHE A 49 -12.00 -2.86 3.62
CA PHE A 49 -11.36 -2.24 2.48
C PHE A 49 -11.46 -3.13 1.22
N LEU A 50 -11.15 -4.42 1.35
CA LEU A 50 -11.29 -5.38 0.25
C LEU A 50 -12.72 -5.46 -0.27
N GLN A 51 -13.71 -5.50 0.63
CA GLN A 51 -15.11 -5.54 0.25
C GLN A 51 -15.51 -4.30 -0.56
N VAL A 52 -15.14 -3.10 -0.11
CA VAL A 52 -15.41 -1.86 -0.85
C VAL A 52 -14.80 -1.88 -2.25
N LEU A 53 -13.56 -2.38 -2.40
CA LEU A 53 -12.93 -2.48 -3.71
C LEU A 53 -13.69 -3.43 -4.64
N GLN A 54 -14.07 -4.61 -4.14
CA GLN A 54 -14.82 -5.61 -4.89
C GLN A 54 -16.21 -5.10 -5.28
N ASP A 55 -16.91 -4.41 -4.38
CA ASP A 55 -18.22 -3.82 -4.66
C ASP A 55 -18.14 -2.69 -5.72
N SER A 56 -16.95 -2.11 -5.93
CA SER A 56 -16.69 -1.03 -6.88
C SER A 56 -15.98 -1.45 -8.17
N GLU A 57 -15.66 -2.75 -8.34
CA GLU A 57 -14.77 -3.27 -9.39
C GLU A 57 -15.19 -2.87 -10.81
N ASP A 58 -16.49 -2.93 -11.09
CA ASP A 58 -17.05 -2.61 -12.41
C ASP A 58 -17.38 -1.12 -12.59
N THR A 59 -17.13 -0.31 -11.56
CA THR A 59 -17.58 1.09 -11.52
C THR A 59 -16.44 2.10 -11.46
N VAL A 60 -15.32 1.79 -10.79
CA VAL A 60 -14.21 2.72 -10.60
C VAL A 60 -12.92 2.12 -11.13
N HIS A 61 -12.27 2.81 -12.07
CA HIS A 61 -11.05 2.33 -12.70
C HIS A 61 -9.94 3.37 -12.56
N VAL A 62 -8.90 3.01 -11.82
CA VAL A 62 -7.69 3.84 -11.68
C VAL A 62 -6.86 3.69 -12.96
N THR A 63 -6.50 4.81 -13.58
CA THR A 63 -5.73 4.84 -14.82
C THR A 63 -4.28 5.27 -14.61
N ASP A 64 -4.01 6.03 -13.55
CA ASP A 64 -2.67 6.53 -13.25
C ASP A 64 -2.56 6.94 -11.77
N TRP A 65 -1.34 6.96 -11.25
CA TRP A 65 -1.06 7.51 -9.93
C TRP A 65 0.32 8.16 -9.90
N GLU A 66 0.46 9.16 -9.03
CA GLU A 66 1.74 9.81 -8.80
C GLU A 66 1.92 10.13 -7.32
N VAL A 67 3.00 9.63 -6.74
CA VAL A 67 3.41 10.00 -5.38
C VAL A 67 4.00 11.40 -5.44
N ARG A 68 3.30 12.37 -4.85
CA ARG A 68 3.69 13.79 -4.85
C ARG A 68 4.65 14.14 -3.74
N ASP A 69 4.49 13.50 -2.58
CA ASP A 69 5.23 13.84 -1.37
C ASP A 69 5.19 12.68 -0.37
N ILE A 70 6.27 12.49 0.39
CA ILE A 70 6.39 11.54 1.49
C ILE A 70 7.03 12.26 2.68
N GLU A 71 6.22 12.51 3.70
CA GLU A 71 6.65 13.15 4.95
C GLU A 71 6.79 12.07 6.04
N PHE A 72 8.03 11.74 6.42
CA PHE A 72 8.29 10.82 7.53
C PHE A 72 8.09 11.51 8.89
N LEU A 73 7.38 10.84 9.78
CA LEU A 73 7.00 11.30 11.12
C LEU A 73 7.49 10.33 12.20
N ALA A 74 7.48 10.78 13.46
CA ALA A 74 7.73 9.94 14.64
C ALA A 74 9.01 9.07 14.54
N GLY A 75 10.12 9.69 14.15
CA GLY A 75 11.41 8.99 14.00
C GLY A 75 11.46 8.01 12.83
N GLY A 76 10.67 8.23 11.78
CA GLY A 76 10.67 7.42 10.56
C GLY A 76 9.77 6.19 10.59
N ARG A 77 8.95 6.01 11.65
CA ARG A 77 8.02 4.86 11.78
C ARG A 77 6.59 5.17 11.36
N LYS A 78 6.29 6.43 11.10
CA LYS A 78 5.02 6.88 10.51
C LYS A 78 5.33 7.73 9.31
N ALA A 79 4.39 7.83 8.38
CA ALA A 79 4.53 8.73 7.26
C ALA A 79 3.17 9.24 6.78
N ARG A 80 3.18 10.44 6.21
CA ARG A 80 2.07 10.99 5.45
C ARG A 80 2.49 11.01 3.98
N VAL A 81 1.69 10.38 3.13
CA VAL A 81 1.99 10.23 1.70
C VAL A 81 0.89 10.92 0.90
N ARG A 82 1.25 11.89 0.07
CA ARG A 82 0.30 12.58 -0.82
C ARG A 82 0.36 11.92 -2.19
N VAL A 83 -0.76 11.40 -2.66
CA VAL A 83 -0.85 10.72 -3.97
C VAL A 83 -1.90 11.41 -4.82
N ARG A 84 -1.54 11.76 -6.06
CA ARG A 84 -2.50 12.13 -7.09
C ARG A 84 -2.99 10.85 -7.78
N LEU A 85 -4.29 10.70 -7.92
CA LEU A 85 -4.95 9.61 -8.63
C LEU A 85 -5.67 10.15 -9.85
N ARG A 86 -5.54 9.43 -10.97
CA ARG A 86 -6.44 9.57 -12.11
C ARG A 86 -7.30 8.33 -12.21
N TYR A 87 -8.60 8.54 -12.39
CA TYR A 87 -9.56 7.45 -12.54
C TYR A 87 -10.74 7.90 -13.40
N TYR A 88 -11.57 6.97 -13.82
CA TYR A 88 -12.91 7.26 -14.35
C TYR A 88 -13.95 6.41 -13.63
N ARG A 89 -15.22 6.83 -13.75
CA ARG A 89 -16.35 6.12 -13.14
C ARG A 89 -17.42 5.76 -14.16
N MET A 90 -17.66 4.47 -14.33
CA MET A 90 -18.70 3.99 -15.25
C MET A 90 -20.09 4.49 -14.85
N PRO A 91 -20.97 4.77 -15.84
CA PRO A 91 -20.77 4.60 -17.28
C PRO A 91 -20.00 5.75 -17.96
N SER A 92 -19.54 6.75 -17.21
CA SER A 92 -18.76 7.87 -17.75
C SER A 92 -17.29 7.49 -17.96
N THR A 93 -16.72 7.87 -19.10
CA THR A 93 -15.28 7.74 -19.37
C THR A 93 -14.51 9.04 -19.14
N VAL A 94 -15.15 10.04 -18.53
CA VAL A 94 -14.48 11.29 -18.13
C VAL A 94 -13.42 10.97 -17.08
N LEU A 95 -12.18 11.36 -17.36
CA LEU A 95 -11.09 11.24 -16.40
C LEU A 95 -11.25 12.30 -15.31
N GLU A 96 -11.27 11.82 -14.08
CA GLU A 96 -11.22 12.61 -12.86
C GLU A 96 -9.80 12.56 -12.27
N ASP A 97 -9.42 13.68 -11.65
CA ASP A 97 -8.16 13.84 -10.92
C ASP A 97 -8.48 14.12 -9.45
N SER A 98 -7.90 13.37 -8.53
CA SER A 98 -8.02 13.62 -7.09
C SER A 98 -6.66 13.52 -6.40
N THR A 99 -6.53 14.17 -5.24
CA THR A 99 -5.36 14.01 -4.38
C THR A 99 -5.81 13.41 -3.06
N VAL A 100 -5.19 12.32 -2.65
CA VAL A 100 -5.45 11.61 -1.40
C VAL A 100 -4.23 11.73 -0.49
N VAL A 101 -4.47 11.89 0.81
CA VAL A 101 -3.42 11.94 1.83
C VAL A 101 -3.51 10.66 2.66
N GLN A 102 -2.56 9.77 2.45
CA GLN A 102 -2.48 8.49 3.13
C GLN A 102 -1.60 8.57 4.38
N GLN A 103 -2.03 7.87 5.42
CA GLN A 103 -1.25 7.67 6.64
C GLN A 103 -0.70 6.25 6.65
N TRP A 104 0.62 6.15 6.73
CA TRP A 104 1.35 4.89 6.76
C TRP A 104 2.06 4.71 8.10
N GLN A 105 2.07 3.48 8.60
CA GLN A 105 2.78 3.13 9.81
C GLN A 105 3.61 1.87 9.60
N GLU A 106 4.84 1.91 10.09
CA GLU A 106 5.74 0.78 10.09
C GLU A 106 5.38 -0.22 11.20
N THR A 107 5.34 -1.49 10.82
CA THR A 107 5.05 -2.62 11.72
C THR A 107 6.13 -3.69 11.57
N ALA A 108 6.08 -4.72 12.43
CA ALA A 108 6.94 -5.90 12.27
C ALA A 108 6.74 -6.62 10.92
N ALA A 109 5.58 -6.45 10.27
CA ALA A 109 5.25 -7.01 8.97
C ALA A 109 5.51 -6.03 7.79
N GLY A 110 6.22 -4.93 8.03
CA GLY A 110 6.45 -3.86 7.07
C GLY A 110 5.48 -2.69 7.20
N TRP A 111 5.49 -1.79 6.21
CA TRP A 111 4.60 -0.62 6.17
C TRP A 111 3.14 -1.01 5.91
N LYS A 112 2.22 -0.39 6.67
CA LYS A 112 0.77 -0.56 6.53
C LYS A 112 0.06 0.77 6.37
N LEU A 113 -0.91 0.83 5.47
CA LEU A 113 -1.86 1.93 5.34
C LEU A 113 -2.83 1.88 6.52
N VAL A 114 -2.82 2.91 7.36
CA VAL A 114 -3.65 3.00 8.58
C VAL A 114 -4.77 4.03 8.46
N GLY A 115 -4.76 4.88 7.42
CA GLY A 115 -5.81 5.87 7.15
C GLY A 115 -5.60 6.57 5.81
N GLN A 116 -6.68 7.13 5.26
CA GLN A 116 -6.71 7.94 4.03
C GLN A 116 -7.93 8.86 4.02
#